data_AF-C4ZCM3-F1
#
_entry.id   AF-C4ZCM3-F1
#
_cell.length_a   1.000
_cell.length_b   1.000
_cell.length_c   1.000
_cell.angle_alpha   90.00
_cell.angle_beta   90.00
_cell.angle_gamma   90.00
#
_symmetry.space_group_name_H-M   'P 1'
#
loop_
_entity.id
_entity.type
_entity.pdbx_description
1 polymer ?
#
loop_
_entity_poly.entity_id
_entity_poly.type
_entity_poly.pdbx_seq_one_letter_code
_entity_poly.pdbx_strand_id
1 'polypeptide(L)'
;MNYDVLINTAIEKNEVLQLLRGEKEYEVIVSEFSPDIFPTDITSVLVECFYKQIKKIENIEKIFTTGLEKLLLGDAGDVYIAVLYFDACIFQEERNKATFTLDRKIIAEKIRTALNEKKEQLQESVTYKNGMTKKNPWKNIENFNNYYCKKYDFNIIE
;
A
#
# COMPACT_ATOMS: atom_id res chain seq x y z
N MET A 1 19.25 6.46 1.13
CA MET A 1 18.65 6.06 -0.15
C MET A 1 18.24 7.31 -0.92
N ASN A 2 18.39 7.35 -2.25
CA ASN A 2 17.93 8.47 -3.07
C ASN A 2 16.58 8.14 -3.69
N TYR A 3 15.49 8.66 -3.12
CA TYR A 3 14.13 8.35 -3.54
C TYR A 3 13.76 8.93 -4.91
N ASP A 4 14.36 10.05 -5.31
CA ASP A 4 14.15 10.62 -6.65
C ASP A 4 14.67 9.64 -7.72
N VAL A 5 15.84 9.04 -7.51
CA VAL A 5 16.36 8.01 -8.43
C VAL A 5 15.50 6.75 -8.39
N LEU A 6 15.04 6.34 -7.19
CA LEU A 6 14.27 5.12 -6.98
C LEU A 6 12.97 5.10 -7.80
N ILE A 7 12.15 6.16 -7.67
CA ILE A 7 10.88 6.26 -8.39
C ILE A 7 11.06 6.45 -9.90
N ASN A 8 12.01 7.29 -10.33
CA ASN A 8 12.25 7.49 -11.76
C ASN A 8 12.71 6.18 -12.42
N THR A 9 13.59 5.43 -11.76
CA THR A 9 14.03 4.11 -12.24
C THR A 9 12.85 3.14 -12.35
N ALA A 10 11.99 3.09 -11.33
CA ALA A 10 10.79 2.25 -11.36
C ALA A 10 9.82 2.64 -12.49
N ILE A 11 9.65 3.93 -12.77
CA ILE A 11 8.80 4.40 -13.87
C ILE A 11 9.41 4.06 -15.23
N GLU A 12 10.69 4.37 -15.43
CA GLU A 12 11.43 4.12 -16.68
C GLU A 12 11.45 2.63 -17.04
N LYS A 13 11.59 1.76 -16.04
CA LYS A 13 11.59 0.30 -16.22
C LYS A 13 10.18 -0.32 -16.24
N ASN A 14 9.12 0.47 -16.03
CA ASN A 14 7.74 -0.01 -15.83
C ASN A 14 7.63 -1.02 -14.66
N GLU A 15 8.36 -0.75 -13.58
CA GLU A 15 8.52 -1.57 -12.38
C GLU A 15 7.90 -0.94 -11.12
N VAL A 16 6.93 -0.03 -11.28
CA VAL A 16 6.23 0.61 -10.15
C VAL A 16 5.58 -0.41 -9.22
N LEU A 17 5.10 -1.54 -9.75
CA LEU A 17 4.54 -2.62 -8.92
C LEU A 17 5.62 -3.25 -8.02
N GLN A 18 6.82 -3.48 -8.56
CA GLN A 18 7.97 -3.99 -7.80
C GLN A 18 8.41 -2.98 -6.72
N LEU A 19 8.37 -1.69 -7.02
CA LEU A 19 8.61 -0.63 -6.04
C LEU A 19 7.61 -0.71 -4.87
N LEU A 20 6.32 -0.80 -5.16
CA LEU A 20 5.30 -0.88 -4.13
C LEU A 20 5.46 -2.13 -3.24
N ARG A 21 5.92 -3.24 -3.83
CA ARG A 21 6.18 -4.51 -3.13
C ARG A 21 7.50 -4.55 -2.38
N GLY A 22 8.44 -3.63 -2.64
CA GLY A 22 9.81 -3.72 -2.10
C GLY A 22 10.67 -4.80 -2.74
N GLU A 23 10.43 -5.14 -4.00
CA GLU A 23 11.21 -6.16 -4.71
C GLU A 23 12.50 -5.57 -5.30
N LYS A 24 13.48 -6.45 -5.61
CA LYS A 24 14.72 -6.09 -6.32
C LYS A 24 15.50 -5.00 -5.58
N GLU A 25 15.89 -3.95 -6.28
CA GLU A 25 16.61 -2.78 -5.76
C GLU A 25 15.68 -1.75 -5.10
N TYR A 26 14.38 -2.02 -5.02
CA TYR A 26 13.37 -1.08 -4.52
C TYR A 26 13.01 -1.24 -3.05
N GLU A 27 13.63 -2.20 -2.34
CA GLU A 27 13.42 -2.38 -0.90
C GLU A 27 13.82 -1.12 -0.13
N VAL A 28 12.84 -0.47 0.51
CA VAL A 28 13.10 0.59 1.48
C VAL A 28 13.13 -0.04 2.86
N ILE A 29 14.30 0.01 3.49
CA ILE A 29 14.55 -0.64 4.78
C ILE A 29 13.51 -0.18 5.82
N VAL A 30 12.81 -1.15 6.38
CA VAL A 30 11.88 -0.95 7.50
C VAL A 30 12.70 -0.73 8.78
N SER A 31 12.29 0.23 9.61
CA SER A 31 12.93 0.46 10.90
C SER A 31 12.88 -0.80 11.78
N GLU A 32 13.98 -1.12 12.45
CA GLU A 32 14.06 -2.22 13.42
C GLU A 32 13.10 -2.07 14.61
N PHE A 33 12.61 -0.84 14.84
CA PHE A 33 11.62 -0.53 15.87
C PHE A 33 10.17 -0.69 15.38
N SER A 34 9.96 -1.10 14.12
CA SER A 34 8.63 -1.39 13.61
C SER A 34 8.05 -2.59 14.37
N PRO A 35 6.85 -2.46 14.97
CA PRO A 35 6.21 -3.56 15.69
C PRO A 35 5.66 -4.65 14.74
N ASP A 36 5.70 -4.42 13.44
CA ASP A 36 5.12 -5.30 12.43
C ASP A 36 6.07 -5.54 11.25
N ILE A 37 5.76 -6.59 10.48
CA ILE A 37 6.57 -7.10 9.37
C ILE A 37 6.00 -6.61 8.04
N PHE A 38 6.83 -5.86 7.31
CA PHE A 38 6.53 -5.33 5.99
C PHE A 38 7.66 -5.68 5.02
N PRO A 39 7.36 -5.88 3.73
CA PRO A 39 8.40 -6.14 2.74
C PRO A 39 9.20 -4.88 2.35
N THR A 40 8.67 -3.70 2.68
CA THR A 40 9.28 -2.39 2.47
C THR A 40 8.60 -1.37 3.39
N ASP A 41 9.26 -0.26 3.68
CA ASP A 41 8.64 0.84 4.43
C ASP A 41 7.58 1.55 3.59
N ILE A 42 6.33 1.10 3.75
CA ILE A 42 5.13 1.61 3.07
C ILE A 42 5.00 3.13 3.18
N THR A 43 5.27 3.70 4.36
CA THR A 43 5.10 5.15 4.57
C THR A 43 6.19 5.92 3.85
N SER A 44 7.44 5.46 3.94
CA SER A 44 8.56 6.09 3.22
C SER A 44 8.37 5.97 1.71
N VAL A 45 7.93 4.82 1.19
CA VAL A 45 7.62 4.68 -0.24
C VAL A 45 6.52 5.66 -0.65
N LEU A 46 5.38 5.70 0.05
CA LEU A 46 4.28 6.61 -0.28
C LEU A 46 4.74 8.08 -0.27
N VAL A 47 5.39 8.51 0.80
CA VAL A 47 5.74 9.92 1.00
C VAL A 47 6.88 10.36 0.08
N GLU A 48 7.98 9.59 0.06
CA GLU A 48 9.19 9.99 -0.64
C GLU A 48 9.12 9.71 -2.14
N CYS A 49 8.50 8.58 -2.55
CA CYS A 49 8.43 8.20 -3.96
C CYS A 49 7.20 8.77 -4.68
N PHE A 50 6.10 9.10 -3.99
CA PHE A 50 4.90 9.59 -4.65
C PHE A 50 4.53 11.01 -4.23
N TYR A 51 4.29 11.27 -2.94
CA TYR A 51 3.80 12.60 -2.53
C TYR A 51 4.79 13.73 -2.79
N LYS A 52 6.06 13.57 -2.41
CA LYS A 52 7.08 14.58 -2.68
C LYS A 52 7.38 14.80 -4.17
N GLN A 53 6.91 13.91 -5.04
CA GLN A 53 7.18 13.95 -6.48
C GLN A 53 6.09 14.64 -7.29
N ILE A 54 4.98 15.08 -6.66
CA ILE A 54 3.82 15.69 -7.35
C ILE A 54 4.16 16.87 -8.27
N LYS A 55 5.23 17.62 -7.97
CA LYS A 55 5.70 18.75 -8.81
C LYS A 55 6.77 18.36 -9.84
N LYS A 56 7.38 17.19 -9.68
CA LYS A 56 8.52 16.73 -10.50
C LYS A 56 8.11 15.71 -11.55
N ILE A 57 7.10 14.88 -11.25
CA ILE A 57 6.67 13.78 -12.10
C ILE A 57 5.21 13.99 -12.48
N GLU A 58 4.96 14.12 -13.77
CA GLU A 58 3.61 14.27 -14.30
C GLU A 58 2.79 13.01 -14.03
N ASN A 59 1.51 13.18 -13.69
CA ASN A 59 0.57 12.07 -13.46
C ASN A 59 0.98 11.09 -12.35
N ILE A 60 1.83 11.50 -11.39
CA ILE A 60 2.31 10.61 -10.32
C ILE A 60 1.17 9.98 -9.50
N GLU A 61 0.08 10.72 -9.27
CA GLU A 61 -1.13 10.19 -8.63
C GLU A 61 -1.69 9.02 -9.42
N LYS A 62 -1.87 9.17 -10.74
CA LYS A 62 -2.37 8.10 -11.62
C LYS A 62 -1.41 6.91 -11.66
N ILE A 63 -0.11 7.15 -11.66
CA ILE A 63 0.91 6.09 -11.59
C ILE A 63 0.75 5.29 -10.30
N PHE A 64 0.62 5.97 -9.15
CA PHE A 64 0.38 5.35 -7.87
C PHE A 64 -0.92 4.55 -7.85
N THR A 65 -2.04 5.16 -8.22
CA THR A 65 -3.35 4.50 -8.22
C THR A 65 -3.38 3.29 -9.14
N THR A 66 -2.73 3.36 -10.31
CA THR A 66 -2.60 2.20 -11.22
C THR A 66 -1.77 1.08 -10.58
N GLY A 67 -0.68 1.42 -9.87
CA GLY A 67 0.12 0.44 -9.12
C GLY A 67 -0.66 -0.21 -7.98
N LEU A 68 -1.42 0.59 -7.23
CA LEU A 68 -2.30 0.12 -6.17
C LEU A 68 -3.36 -0.84 -6.69
N GLU A 69 -4.00 -0.51 -7.81
CA GLU A 69 -4.99 -1.39 -8.46
C GLU A 69 -4.37 -2.70 -8.96
N LYS A 70 -3.13 -2.66 -9.47
CA LYS A 70 -2.40 -3.88 -9.85
C LYS A 70 -2.09 -4.79 -8.65
N LEU A 71 -1.82 -4.22 -7.47
CA LEU A 71 -1.67 -5.02 -6.24
C LEU A 71 -2.98 -5.73 -5.87
N LEU A 72 -4.12 -5.07 -6.04
CA LEU A 72 -5.43 -5.66 -5.75
C LEU A 72 -5.78 -6.86 -6.64
N LEU A 73 -5.17 -6.95 -7.83
CA LEU A 73 -5.29 -8.10 -8.74
C LEU A 73 -4.28 -9.22 -8.43
N GLY A 74 -3.41 -9.03 -7.44
CA GLY A 74 -2.31 -9.91 -7.11
C GLY A 74 -2.69 -11.07 -6.16
N ASP A 75 -1.67 -11.58 -5.48
CA ASP A 75 -1.85 -12.59 -4.42
C ASP A 75 -2.29 -11.95 -3.09
N ALA A 76 -2.55 -12.76 -2.06
CA ALA A 76 -2.99 -12.26 -0.76
C ALA A 76 -1.96 -11.31 -0.12
N GLY A 77 -0.66 -11.51 -0.38
CA GLY A 77 0.38 -10.59 0.07
C GLY A 77 0.27 -9.23 -0.60
N ASP A 78 0.06 -9.20 -1.91
CA ASP A 78 -0.17 -7.97 -2.67
C ASP A 78 -1.42 -7.23 -2.21
N VAL A 79 -2.54 -7.95 -2.03
CA VAL A 79 -3.79 -7.35 -1.53
C VAL A 79 -3.57 -6.71 -0.16
N TYR A 80 -2.83 -7.38 0.73
CA TYR A 80 -2.52 -6.81 2.04
C TYR A 80 -1.61 -5.58 1.94
N ILE A 81 -0.60 -5.58 1.06
CA ILE A 81 0.23 -4.39 0.78
C ILE A 81 -0.64 -3.23 0.27
N ALA A 82 -1.61 -3.50 -0.60
CA ALA A 82 -2.55 -2.48 -1.07
C ALA A 82 -3.37 -1.87 0.08
N VAL A 83 -3.86 -2.70 1.01
CA VAL A 83 -4.56 -2.21 2.21
C VAL A 83 -3.66 -1.31 3.05
N LEU A 84 -2.38 -1.67 3.23
CA LEU A 84 -1.42 -0.86 3.98
C LEU A 84 -1.16 0.50 3.31
N TYR A 85 -1.02 0.55 1.98
CA TYR A 85 -0.90 1.82 1.27
C TYR A 85 -2.17 2.67 1.38
N PHE A 86 -3.34 2.05 1.32
CA PHE A 86 -4.62 2.74 1.47
C PHE A 86 -4.77 3.35 2.87
N ASP A 87 -4.44 2.60 3.92
CA ASP A 87 -4.40 3.10 5.31
C ASP A 87 -3.38 4.25 5.45
N ALA A 88 -2.18 4.09 4.87
CA ALA A 88 -1.16 5.13 4.89
C ALA A 88 -1.63 6.41 4.18
N CYS A 89 -2.37 6.31 3.07
CA CYS A 89 -2.97 7.48 2.41
C CYS A 89 -3.93 8.20 3.35
N ILE A 90 -4.87 7.47 3.98
CA ILE A 90 -5.83 8.03 4.94
C ILE A 90 -5.09 8.73 6.09
N PHE A 91 -4.08 8.08 6.67
CA PHE A 91 -3.29 8.66 7.75
C PHE A 91 -2.58 9.96 7.35
N GLN A 92 -2.03 10.04 6.14
CA GLN A 92 -1.37 11.26 5.66
C GLN A 92 -2.39 12.36 5.33
N GLU A 93 -3.56 12.01 4.83
CA GLU A 93 -4.69 12.93 4.64
C GLU A 93 -5.14 13.55 5.97
N GLU A 94 -5.31 12.74 7.02
CA GLU A 94 -5.66 13.22 8.36
C GLU A 94 -4.63 14.20 8.96
N ARG A 95 -3.36 14.00 8.61
CA ARG A 95 -2.26 14.87 9.05
C ARG A 95 -2.11 16.13 8.20
N ASN A 96 -2.96 16.32 7.19
CA ASN A 96 -2.84 17.37 6.18
C ASN A 96 -1.46 17.35 5.48
N LYS A 97 -0.91 16.15 5.24
CA LYS A 97 0.39 15.92 4.60
C LYS A 97 0.29 15.26 3.23
N ALA A 98 -0.87 14.71 2.87
CA ALA A 98 -1.11 14.16 1.54
C ALA A 98 -1.06 15.26 0.47
N THR A 99 -0.39 15.00 -0.64
CA THR A 99 -0.31 15.94 -1.79
C THR A 99 -1.30 15.61 -2.91
N PHE A 100 -1.91 14.42 -2.85
CA PHE A 100 -3.05 13.98 -3.65
C PHE A 100 -3.89 13.02 -2.80
N THR A 101 -5.13 12.79 -3.20
CA THR A 101 -6.09 11.95 -2.46
C THR A 101 -6.69 10.91 -3.37
N LEU A 102 -7.06 9.75 -2.81
CA LEU A 102 -7.78 8.72 -3.55
C LEU A 102 -9.29 8.91 -3.43
N ASP A 103 -10.07 8.47 -4.44
CA ASP A 103 -11.49 8.26 -4.25
C ASP A 103 -11.70 7.06 -3.32
N ARG A 104 -11.89 7.37 -2.04
CA ARG A 104 -11.94 6.37 -0.97
C ARG A 104 -13.06 5.35 -1.19
N LYS A 105 -14.20 5.75 -1.75
CA LYS A 105 -15.33 4.82 -1.94
C LYS A 105 -15.01 3.83 -3.04
N ILE A 106 -14.50 4.31 -4.18
CA ILE A 106 -14.11 3.45 -5.30
C ILE A 106 -13.00 2.50 -4.89
N ILE A 107 -11.97 2.98 -4.22
CA ILE A 107 -10.85 2.13 -3.79
C ILE A 107 -11.27 1.17 -2.69
N ALA A 108 -12.11 1.58 -1.73
CA ALA A 108 -12.62 0.68 -0.68
C ALA A 108 -13.45 -0.46 -1.26
N GLU A 109 -14.27 -0.21 -2.28
CA GLU A 109 -15.02 -1.27 -2.98
C GLU A 109 -14.08 -2.28 -3.66
N LYS A 110 -13.07 -1.81 -4.38
CA LYS A 110 -12.06 -2.69 -5.01
C LYS A 110 -11.30 -3.51 -3.98
N ILE A 111 -10.91 -2.89 -2.87
CA ILE A 111 -10.26 -3.58 -1.74
C ILE A 111 -11.17 -4.66 -1.18
N ARG A 112 -12.46 -4.35 -0.95
CA ARG A 112 -13.44 -5.31 -0.41
C ARG A 112 -13.57 -6.54 -1.28
N THR A 113 -13.70 -6.36 -2.59
CA THR A 113 -13.73 -7.47 -3.55
C THR A 113 -12.48 -8.34 -3.44
N ALA A 114 -11.29 -7.74 -3.48
CA ALA A 114 -10.03 -8.47 -3.38
C ALA A 114 -9.85 -9.19 -2.04
N LEU A 115 -10.26 -8.57 -0.93
CA LEU A 115 -10.19 -9.16 0.41
C LEU A 115 -11.11 -10.37 0.55
N ASN A 116 -12.32 -10.31 0.00
CA ASN A 116 -13.26 -11.43 0.03
C ASN A 116 -12.70 -12.65 -0.71
N GLU A 117 -12.05 -12.46 -1.86
CA GLU A 117 -11.42 -13.55 -2.63
C GLU A 117 -10.22 -14.19 -1.93
N LYS A 118 -9.51 -13.43 -1.07
CA LYS A 118 -8.27 -13.87 -0.42
C LYS A 118 -8.40 -14.11 1.08
N LYS A 119 -9.63 -14.08 1.62
CA LYS A 119 -9.92 -14.08 3.06
C LYS A 119 -9.23 -15.21 3.82
N GLU A 120 -9.34 -16.45 3.35
CA GLU A 120 -8.75 -17.62 4.03
C GLU A 120 -7.23 -17.47 4.19
N GLN A 121 -6.52 -17.09 3.12
CA GLN A 121 -5.06 -16.88 3.14
C GLN A 121 -4.68 -15.74 4.08
N LEU A 122 -5.46 -14.65 4.08
CA LEU A 122 -5.24 -13.49 4.95
C LEU A 122 -5.52 -13.77 6.42
N GLN A 123 -6.34 -14.76 6.75
CA GLN A 123 -6.59 -15.20 8.13
C GLN A 123 -5.46 -16.08 8.67
N GLU A 124 -4.75 -16.79 7.79
CA GLU A 124 -3.61 -17.64 8.15
C GLU A 124 -2.28 -16.87 8.17
N SER A 125 -1.70 -16.67 7.00
CA SER A 125 -0.44 -15.96 6.80
C SER A 125 -0.21 -15.64 5.33
N VAL A 126 0.54 -14.58 5.08
CA VAL A 126 1.01 -14.23 3.73
C VAL A 126 2.53 -14.15 3.75
N THR A 127 3.16 -14.65 2.69
CA THR A 127 4.60 -14.55 2.47
C THR A 127 4.85 -13.60 1.32
N TYR A 128 5.60 -12.54 1.60
CA TYR A 128 5.99 -11.54 0.60
C TYR A 128 7.11 -12.09 -0.29
N LYS A 129 7.37 -11.42 -1.41
CA LYS A 129 8.38 -11.87 -2.39
C LYS A 129 9.81 -11.85 -1.86
N ASN A 130 10.10 -11.06 -0.82
CA ASN A 130 11.39 -11.07 -0.12
C ASN A 130 11.52 -12.21 0.91
N GLY A 131 10.53 -13.10 1.03
CA GLY A 131 10.53 -14.26 1.93
C GLY A 131 10.05 -13.96 3.36
N MET A 132 9.77 -12.70 3.70
CA MET A 132 9.18 -12.36 4.99
C MET A 132 7.72 -12.83 5.05
N THR A 133 7.27 -13.29 6.22
CA THR A 133 5.91 -13.80 6.42
C THR A 133 5.18 -13.00 7.48
N LYS A 134 4.00 -12.48 7.14
CA LYS A 134 3.05 -11.88 8.08
C LYS A 134 1.99 -12.90 8.47
N LYS A 135 1.89 -13.20 9.77
CA LYS A 135 0.82 -14.05 10.32
C LYS A 135 -0.45 -13.24 10.53
N ASN A 136 -1.59 -13.84 10.18
CA ASN A 136 -2.93 -13.29 10.31
C ASN A 136 -3.04 -11.79 9.97
N PRO A 137 -2.74 -11.38 8.72
CA PRO A 137 -3.04 -10.03 8.23
C PRO A 137 -4.47 -9.56 8.51
N TRP A 138 -5.44 -10.48 8.49
CA TRP A 138 -6.86 -10.20 8.66
C TRP A 138 -7.17 -9.41 9.93
N LYS A 139 -6.46 -9.69 11.04
CA LYS A 139 -6.64 -8.94 12.30
C LYS A 139 -6.33 -7.44 12.15
N ASN A 140 -5.32 -7.08 11.34
CA ASN A 140 -5.01 -5.68 11.08
C ASN A 140 -6.07 -5.05 10.16
N ILE A 141 -6.52 -5.80 9.15
CA ILE A 141 -7.61 -5.38 8.25
C ILE A 141 -8.90 -5.08 9.03
N GLU A 142 -9.27 -5.91 10.01
CA GLU A 142 -10.43 -5.68 10.88
C GLU A 142 -10.28 -4.38 11.70
N ASN A 143 -9.10 -4.13 12.25
CA ASN A 143 -8.84 -2.89 13.00
C ASN A 143 -8.98 -1.65 12.11
N PHE A 144 -8.41 -1.68 10.90
CA PHE A 144 -8.56 -0.61 9.92
C PHE A 144 -10.03 -0.42 9.54
N ASN A 145 -10.74 -1.50 9.23
CA ASN A 145 -12.15 -1.43 8.86
C ASN A 145 -13.01 -0.81 9.96
N ASN A 146 -12.83 -1.25 11.21
CA ASN A 146 -13.56 -0.71 12.36
C ASN A 146 -13.32 0.80 12.51
N TYR A 147 -12.09 1.24 12.28
CA TYR A 147 -11.74 2.65 12.27
C TYR A 147 -12.46 3.42 11.13
N TYR A 148 -12.43 2.88 9.91
CA TYR A 148 -13.08 3.48 8.75
C TYR A 148 -14.60 3.59 8.92
N CYS A 149 -15.26 2.53 9.41
CA CYS A 149 -16.68 2.55 9.72
C CYS A 149 -17.02 3.65 10.72
N LYS A 150 -16.21 3.79 11.79
CA LYS A 150 -16.44 4.77 12.85
C LYS A 150 -16.21 6.21 12.40
N LYS A 151 -15.20 6.47 11.56
CA LYS A 151 -14.75 7.83 11.24
C LYS A 151 -15.25 8.34 9.89
N TYR A 152 -15.44 7.46 8.91
CA TYR A 152 -15.61 7.84 7.51
C TYR A 152 -16.85 7.26 6.83
N ASP A 153 -17.66 6.47 7.55
CA ASP A 153 -18.91 5.89 7.02
C ASP A 153 -18.71 5.06 5.74
N PHE A 154 -17.59 4.33 5.68
CA PHE A 154 -17.35 3.29 4.67
C PHE A 154 -16.62 2.10 5.31
N ASN A 155 -16.67 0.96 4.63
CA ASN A 155 -16.00 -0.28 5.04
C ASN A 155 -15.20 -0.89 3.89
N ILE A 156 -14.21 -1.71 4.24
CA ILE A 156 -13.37 -2.48 3.31
C ILE A 156 -13.55 -3.99 3.46
N ILE A 157 -14.34 -4.44 4.43
CA ILE A 157 -14.81 -5.83 4.57
C ILE A 157 -16.33 -5.81 4.76
N GLU A 158 -17.00 -6.89 4.37
CA GLU A 158 -18.44 -7.10 4.59
C GLU A 158 -18.81 -7.33 6.06
#